data_AF-A0A2L2P0C5-F1
#
_entry.id   AF-A0A2L2P0C5-F1
#
_cell.length_a   1.000
_cell.length_b   1.000
_cell.length_c   1.000
_cell.angle_alpha   90.00
_cell.angle_beta   90.00
_cell.angle_gamma   90.00
#
_symmetry.space_group_name_H-M   'P 1'
#
loop_
_entity.id
_entity.type
_entity.pdbx_description
1 polymer ?
#
loop_
_entity_poly.entity_id
_entity_poly.type
_entity_poly.pdbx_seq_one_letter_code
_entity_poly.pdbx_strand_id
1 'polypeptide(L)' 'MHPIEFKKKWQLTYNDLALVLGYESDFTVRCWGINGVHKRNPQKVVYVACRLLDEKWSAEGKQIDSYL' A
#
# COMPACT_ATOMS: atom_id res chain seq x y z
N MET A 1 1.03 -4.99 -8.72
CA MET A 1 0.67 -3.56 -8.81
C MET A 1 1.60 -2.75 -7.93
N HIS A 2 2.03 -1.54 -8.31
CA HIS A 2 2.91 -0.75 -7.45
C HIS A 2 2.13 -0.21 -6.23
N PRO A 3 2.70 -0.17 -5.00
CA PRO A 3 1.96 0.29 -3.81
C PRO A 3 1.46 1.73 -3.89
N ILE A 4 2.20 2.60 -4.57
CA ILE A 4 1.78 4.00 -4.79
C ILE A 4 0.65 4.10 -5.82
N GLU A 5 0.58 3.17 -6.79
CA GLU A 5 -0.56 3.09 -7.71
C GLU A 5 -1.80 2.56 -6.99
N PHE A 6 -1.64 1.53 -6.16
CA PHE A 6 -2.69 1.00 -5.27
C PHE A 6 -3.27 2.11 -4.38
N LYS A 7 -2.40 2.86 -3.71
CA LYS A 7 -2.77 4.00 -2.87
C LYS A 7 -3.61 5.01 -3.64
N LYS A 8 -3.21 5.36 -4.85
CA LYS A 8 -3.94 6.33 -5.70
C LYS A 8 -5.30 5.77 -6.13
N LYS A 9 -5.34 4.53 -6.61
CA LYS A 9 -6.57 3.86 -7.07
C LYS A 9 -7.63 3.82 -5.97
N TRP A 10 -7.23 3.46 -4.75
CA TRP A 10 -8.14 3.29 -3.61
C TRP A 10 -8.23 4.51 -2.68
N GLN A 11 -7.67 5.65 -3.10
CA GLN A 11 -7.69 6.91 -2.35
C GLN A 11 -7.23 6.72 -0.89
N LEU A 12 -6.13 5.99 -0.70
CA LEU A 12 -5.56 5.71 0.61
C LEU A 12 -4.65 6.85 1.07
N THR A 13 -4.64 7.13 2.37
CA THR A 13 -3.55 7.88 3.01
C THR A 13 -2.29 7.01 3.08
N TYR A 14 -1.14 7.58 3.47
CA TYR A 14 0.05 6.75 3.74
C TYR A 14 -0.11 5.89 4.98
N ASN A 15 -0.86 6.35 5.99
CA ASN A 15 -1.23 5.56 7.17
C ASN A 15 -2.10 4.37 6.78
N ASP A 16 -3.12 4.58 5.94
CA ASP A 16 -3.96 3.48 5.45
C ASP A 16 -3.15 2.45 4.67
N LEU A 17 -2.24 2.92 3.79
CA LEU A 17 -1.37 2.05 3.02
C LEU A 17 -0.43 1.24 3.93
N ALA A 18 0.09 1.85 4.99
CA ALA A 18 0.92 1.16 5.98
C ALA A 18 0.11 0.10 6.73
N LEU A 19 -1.08 0.48 7.22
CA LEU A 19 -1.98 -0.40 7.95
C LEU A 19 -2.34 -1.65 7.14
N VAL A 20 -2.85 -1.47 5.91
CA VAL A 20 -3.28 -2.61 5.07
C VAL A 20 -2.14 -3.49 4.58
N LEU A 21 -0.90 -2.99 4.60
CA LEU A 21 0.31 -3.74 4.28
C LEU A 21 1.02 -4.28 5.54
N GLY A 22 0.47 -4.05 6.73
CA GLY A 22 1.01 -4.55 7.99
C GLY A 22 2.29 -3.86 8.48
N TYR A 23 2.50 -2.58 8.16
CA TYR A 23 3.61 -1.79 8.69
C TYR A 23 3.18 -0.99 9.92
N GLU A 24 4.05 -0.95 10.93
CA GLU A 24 3.84 -0.18 12.17
C GLU A 24 3.85 1.34 11.96
N SER A 25 4.48 1.82 10.87
CA SER A 25 4.55 3.24 10.54
C SER A 25 4.49 3.48 9.04
N ASP A 26 4.12 4.71 8.68
CA ASP A 26 4.01 5.14 7.28
C ASP A 26 5.37 5.39 6.59
N PHE A 27 6.46 5.34 7.35
CA PHE A 27 7.79 5.71 6.87
C PHE A 27 8.22 4.86 5.67
N THR A 28 8.10 3.53 5.79
CA THR A 28 8.46 2.59 4.72
C THR A 28 7.69 2.86 3.44
N VAL A 29 6.37 3.08 3.55
CA VAL A 29 5.51 3.25 2.39
C VAL A 29 5.66 4.63 1.73
N ARG A 30 6.05 5.65 2.51
CA ARG A 30 6.43 6.98 1.99
C ARG A 30 7.69 6.89 1.15
N CYS A 31 8.69 6.09 1.56
CA CYS A 31 9.93 5.92 0.79
C CYS A 31 9.71 5.35 -0.63
N TRP A 32 8.58 4.72 -0.92
CA TRP A 32 8.25 4.21 -2.27
C TRP A 32 7.67 5.28 -3.20
N GLY A 33 7.16 6.38 -2.63
CA GLY A 33 6.51 7.48 -3.37
C GLY A 33 7.37 8.73 -3.54
N ILE A 34 8.55 8.78 -2.90
CA ILE A 34 9.47 9.91 -3.05
C ILE A 34 10.33 9.78 -4.31
N ASN A 35 10.82 10.92 -4.79
CA ASN A 35 11.76 11.01 -5.90
C ASN A 35 13.20 11.13 -5.37
N GLY A 36 14.19 10.72 -6.18
CA GLY A 36 15.61 10.91 -5.89
C GLY A 36 16.26 9.82 -5.04
N VAL A 37 17.42 10.16 -4.44
CA VAL A 37 18.34 9.24 -3.75
C VAL A 37 17.76 8.47 -2.57
N HIS A 38 16.69 8.98 -1.96
CA HIS A 38 16.04 8.31 -0.83
C HIS A 38 14.94 7.33 -1.25
N LYS A 39 14.59 7.28 -2.53
CA LYS A 39 13.57 6.35 -3.04
C LYS A 39 13.98 4.91 -2.77
N ARG A 40 13.08 4.16 -2.16
CA ARG A 40 13.22 2.71 -1.96
C ARG A 40 12.29 1.98 -2.92
N ASN A 41 12.71 0.81 -3.36
CA ASN A 41 11.83 -0.10 -4.08
C ASN A 41 11.08 -0.99 -3.07
N PRO A 42 9.76 -1.19 -3.23
CA PRO A 42 9.03 -2.18 -2.44
C PRO A 42 9.61 -3.59 -2.63
N GLN A 43 9.49 -4.43 -1.62
CA GLN A 43 9.81 -5.86 -1.75
C GLN A 43 8.81 -6.54 -2.70
N LYS A 44 9.24 -7.59 -3.41
CA LYS A 44 8.39 -8.32 -4.37
C LYS A 44 7.04 -8.76 -3.78
N VAL A 45 7.05 -9.19 -2.53
CA VAL A 45 5.83 -9.60 -1.80
C VAL A 45 4.80 -8.47 -1.69
N VAL A 46 5.24 -7.21 -1.58
CA VAL A 46 4.34 -6.05 -1.51
C VAL A 46 3.58 -5.86 -2.82
N TYR A 47 4.23 -6.09 -3.97
CA TYR A 47 3.56 -6.01 -5.27
C TYR A 47 2.46 -7.07 -5.43
N VAL A 48 2.69 -8.26 -4.87
CA VAL A 48 1.72 -9.36 -4.85
C VAL A 48 0.57 -9.01 -3.90
N ALA A 49 0.87 -8.54 -2.69
CA ALA A 49 -0.13 -8.11 -1.72
C ALA A 49 -1.04 -7.01 -2.29
N CYS A 50 -0.47 -5.97 -2.90
CA CYS A 50 -1.25 -4.91 -3.54
C CYS A 50 -2.12 -5.43 -4.70
N ARG A 51 -1.67 -6.46 -5.44
CA ARG A 51 -2.48 -7.07 -6.51
C ARG A 51 -3.66 -7.86 -5.95
N LEU A 52 -3.42 -8.70 -4.94
CA LEU A 52 -4.47 -9.51 -4.33
C LEU A 52 -5.50 -8.65 -3.60
N LEU A 53 -5.05 -7.61 -2.88
CA LEU A 53 -5.94 -6.64 -2.27
C LEU A 53 -6.76 -5.88 -3.31
N ASP A 54 -6.16 -5.52 -4.45
CA ASP A 54 -6.87 -4.87 -5.54
C ASP A 54 -7.97 -5.75 -6.13
N GLU A 55 -7.65 -7.02 -6.39
CA GLU A 55 -8.61 -8.02 -6.88
C GLU A 55 -9.75 -8.20 -5.86
N LYS A 56 -9.42 -8.36 -4.57
CA LYS A 56 -10.40 -8.49 -3.49
C LYS A 56 -11.31 -7.28 -3.36
N TRP A 57 -10.76 -6.08 -3.23
CA TRP A 57 -11.55 -4.86 -3.07
C TRP A 57 -12.35 -4.51 -4.32
N SER A 58 -11.91 -4.94 -5.50
CA SER A 58 -12.71 -4.79 -6.73
C SER A 58 -13.93 -5.73 -6.74
N ALA A 59 -13.86 -6.89 -6.09
CA ALA A 59 -14.96 -7.85 -5.99
C ALA A 59 -15.91 -7.55 -4.83
N GLU A 60 -15.36 -7.19 -3.66
CA GLU A 60 -16.08 -7.13 -2.39
C GLU A 60 -16.29 -5.69 -1.87
N GLY A 61 -15.60 -4.72 -2.47
CA GLY A 61 -15.54 -3.34 -1.98
C GLY A 61 -14.31 -3.08 -1.10
N LYS A 62 -13.93 -1.81 -1.01
CA LYS A 62 -12.81 -1.35 -0.19
C LYS A 62 -13.16 -1.53 1.29
N GLN A 63 -12.28 -2.20 2.03
CA GLN A 63 -12.39 -2.37 3.48
C GLN A 63 -11.05 -2.10 4.16
N ILE A 64 -11.04 -1.19 5.14
CA ILE A 64 -9.88 -0.86 5.97
C ILE A 64 -10.31 -1.14 7.41
N ASP A 65 -10.14 -2.37 7.87
CA ASP A 65 -10.39 -2.69 9.26
C ASP A 65 -9.11 -2.47 10.08
N SER A 66 -9.22 -1.67 11.13
CA SER A 66 -8.20 -1.62 12.19
C SER A 66 -8.44 -2.78 13.13
N TYR A 67 -8.02 -3.99 12.76
CA TYR A 67 -7.95 -5.11 13.72
C TYR A 67 -6.66 -5.10 14.56
N LEU A 68 -6.17 -3.90 14.89
CA LEU A 68 -5.14 -3.63 15.88
C LEU A 68 -5.54 -2.42 16.72
#